data_AF-A0A7C3W1J2-F1
#
_entry.id   AF-A0A7C3W1J2-F1
#
_cell.length_a   1.000
_cell.length_b   1.000
_cell.length_c   1.000
_cell.angle_alpha   90.00
_cell.angle_beta   90.00
_cell.angle_gamma   90.00
#
_symmetry.space_group_name_H-M   'P 1'
#
loop_
_entity.id
_entity.type
_entity.pdbx_description
1 polymer ?
#
loop_
_entity_poly.entity_id
_entity_poly.type
_entity_poly.pdbx_seq_one_letter_code
_entity_poly.pdbx_strand_id
1 'polypeptide(L)'
;MRQDVSLERVRYWLFYDRIPVTKLIIAADVFTFLVLVLSKSGVVANYLGFTSLKALTMPWTFFTYPLLGSMGALSLLFAGYWMWVAGGSLER
;
A
#
# COMPACT_ATOMS: atom_id res chain seq x y z
N MET A 1 20.03 26.91 4.47
CA MET A 1 18.56 26.69 4.45
C MET A 1 18.15 26.47 3.00
N ARG A 2 17.81 25.25 2.61
CA ARG A 2 17.39 24.88 1.24
C ARG A 2 16.18 23.95 1.37
N GLN A 3 15.00 24.53 1.59
CA GLN A 3 13.73 23.79 1.73
C GLN A 3 13.09 23.45 0.38
N ASP A 4 13.60 24.01 -0.72
CA ASP A 4 13.00 23.89 -2.05
C ASP A 4 13.24 22.51 -2.69
N VAL A 5 14.26 21.78 -2.22
CA VAL A 5 14.63 20.47 -2.76
C VAL A 5 13.62 19.37 -2.40
N SER A 6 12.83 19.53 -1.34
CA SER A 6 11.94 18.46 -0.87
C SER A 6 10.67 18.33 -1.72
N LEU A 7 9.96 19.43 -1.97
CA LEU A 7 8.70 19.42 -2.72
C LEU A 7 8.91 19.06 -4.19
N GLU A 8 9.94 19.61 -4.82
CA GLU A 8 10.26 19.26 -6.21
C GLU A 8 10.66 17.80 -6.34
N ARG A 9 11.40 17.25 -5.37
CA ARG A 9 11.77 15.83 -5.35
C ARG A 9 10.57 14.93 -5.15
N VAL A 10 9.64 15.29 -4.27
CA VAL A 10 8.38 14.55 -4.08
C VAL A 10 7.53 14.60 -5.34
N ARG A 11 7.42 15.77 -5.98
CA ARG A 11 6.69 15.93 -7.24
C ARG A 11 7.33 15.12 -8.37
N TYR A 12 8.65 15.16 -8.50
CA TYR A 12 9.39 14.35 -9.47
C TYR A 12 9.19 12.86 -9.21
N TRP A 13 9.26 12.45 -7.95
CA TRP A 13 8.95 11.08 -7.57
C TRP A 13 7.53 10.69 -7.99
N LEU A 14 6.54 11.53 -7.73
CA LEU A 14 5.14 11.27 -8.04
C LEU A 14 4.89 11.14 -9.56
N PHE A 15 5.44 12.05 -10.37
CA PHE A 15 5.07 12.17 -11.78
C PHE A 15 6.09 11.63 -12.79
N TYR A 16 7.37 11.57 -12.45
CA TYR A 16 8.45 11.24 -13.41
C TYR A 16 9.14 9.91 -13.13
N ASP A 17 9.16 9.45 -11.89
CA ASP A 17 9.83 8.19 -11.54
C ASP A 17 9.09 6.97 -12.13
N ARG A 18 9.83 6.12 -12.85
CA ARG A 18 9.29 4.97 -13.61
C ARG A 18 9.13 3.74 -12.71
N ILE A 19 8.38 3.89 -11.63
CA ILE A 19 8.04 2.79 -10.72
C ILE A 19 6.50 2.63 -10.58
N PRO A 20 5.77 2.44 -11.69
CA PRO A 20 4.30 2.38 -11.69
C PRO A 20 3.72 1.29 -10.77
N VAL A 21 4.35 0.11 -10.70
CA VAL A 21 3.85 -1.00 -9.88
C VAL A 21 4.02 -0.68 -8.40
N THR A 22 5.19 -0.18 -8.00
CA THR A 22 5.45 0.22 -6.61
C THR A 22 4.47 1.32 -6.16
N LYS A 23 4.23 2.33 -7.01
CA LYS A 23 3.26 3.39 -6.73
C LYS A 23 1.85 2.85 -6.58
N LEU A 24 1.44 1.90 -7.43
CA LEU A 24 0.11 1.29 -7.38
C LEU A 24 -0.08 0.52 -6.08
N ILE A 25 0.91 -0.28 -5.66
CA ILE A 25 0.83 -1.04 -4.41
C ILE A 25 0.73 -0.12 -3.20
N ILE A 26 1.55 0.94 -3.14
CA ILE A 26 1.48 1.94 -2.05
C ILE A 26 0.11 2.64 -2.06
N ALA A 27 -0.40 3.02 -3.22
CA ALA A 27 -1.71 3.64 -3.33
C ALA A 27 -2.84 2.69 -2.90
N ALA A 28 -2.74 1.40 -3.26
CA ALA A 28 -3.69 0.38 -2.85
C ALA A 28 -3.69 0.17 -1.33
N ASP A 29 -2.51 0.13 -0.69
CA ASP A 29 -2.37 -0.03 0.76
C ASP A 29 -2.94 1.19 1.53
N VAL A 30 -2.69 2.41 1.03
CA VAL A 30 -3.32 3.63 1.59
C VAL A 30 -4.83 3.60 1.41
N PHE A 31 -5.31 3.15 0.24
CA PHE A 31 -6.74 3.07 -0.05
C PHE A 31 -7.45 2.04 0.85
N THR A 32 -6.90 0.83 1.01
CA THR A 32 -7.47 -0.20 1.89
C THR A 32 -7.50 0.27 3.34
N PHE A 33 -6.44 0.93 3.81
CA PHE A 33 -6.40 1.54 5.15
C PHE A 33 -7.52 2.58 5.34
N LEU A 34 -7.67 3.52 4.40
CA LEU A 34 -8.73 4.54 4.49
C LEU A 34 -10.12 3.92 4.50
N VAL A 35 -10.36 2.93 3.64
CA VAL A 35 -11.64 2.24 3.58
C VAL A 35 -11.94 1.50 4.89
N LEU A 36 -10.95 0.85 5.51
CA LEU A 36 -11.11 0.18 6.82
C LEU A 36 -11.43 1.17 7.94
N VAL A 37 -10.72 2.30 7.99
CA VAL A 37 -10.93 3.34 9.01
C VAL A 37 -12.31 4.00 8.86
N LEU A 38 -12.75 4.28 7.63
CA LEU A 38 -14.02 4.95 7.36
C LEU A 38 -15.23 4.02 7.47
N SER A 39 -15.13 2.79 6.97
CA SER A 39 -16.29 1.90 6.88
C SER A 39 -16.69 1.31 8.23
N LYS A 40 -15.77 1.25 9.21
CA LYS A 40 -15.91 0.57 10.53
C LYS A 40 -16.42 -0.88 10.47
N SER A 41 -16.70 -1.40 9.28
CA SER A 41 -17.23 -2.73 9.04
C SER A 41 -16.09 -3.64 8.64
N GLY A 42 -16.04 -4.83 9.25
CA GLY A 42 -15.07 -5.86 8.91
C GLY A 42 -15.28 -6.49 7.53
N VAL A 43 -16.16 -5.93 6.68
CA VAL A 43 -16.49 -6.52 5.37
C VAL A 43 -15.28 -6.50 4.45
N VAL A 44 -14.55 -5.40 4.39
CA VAL A 44 -13.36 -5.26 3.53
C VAL A 44 -12.22 -6.17 4.01
N ALA A 45 -12.02 -6.26 5.33
CA ALA A 45 -11.10 -7.21 5.92
C ALA A 45 -11.50 -8.67 5.61
N ASN A 46 -12.79 -8.97 5.54
CA ASN A 46 -13.28 -10.30 5.20
C ASN A 46 -13.11 -10.68 3.74
N TYR A 47 -13.18 -9.73 2.81
CA TYR A 47 -13.05 -9.97 1.37
C TYR A 47 -11.60 -10.00 0.89
N LEU A 48 -10.73 -9.20 1.50
CA LEU A 48 -9.32 -9.11 1.13
C LEU A 48 -8.42 -9.98 2.02
N GLY A 49 -8.92 -10.40 3.19
CA GLY A 49 -8.18 -11.17 4.18
C GLY A 49 -8.06 -12.64 3.83
N PHE A 50 -6.86 -13.17 4.02
CA PHE A 50 -6.59 -14.58 3.83
C PHE A 50 -7.14 -15.42 4.97
N THR A 51 -7.85 -16.49 4.62
CA THR A 51 -8.27 -17.56 5.55
C THR A 51 -8.29 -18.87 4.77
N SER A 52 -7.84 -19.96 5.40
CA SER A 52 -7.76 -21.28 4.78
C SER A 52 -9.09 -21.76 4.20
N LEU A 53 -10.21 -21.34 4.80
CA LEU A 53 -11.56 -21.68 4.33
C LEU A 53 -11.95 -20.91 3.05
N LYS A 54 -11.40 -19.71 2.86
CA LYS A 54 -11.68 -18.87 1.68
C LYS A 54 -10.63 -19.01 0.58
N ALA A 55 -9.54 -19.74 0.81
CA ALA A 55 -8.45 -19.88 -0.15
C ALA A 55 -8.90 -20.47 -1.50
N LEU A 56 -9.85 -21.41 -1.49
CA LEU A 56 -10.38 -22.06 -2.70
C LEU A 56 -11.50 -21.25 -3.37
N THR A 57 -12.30 -20.52 -2.59
CA THR A 57 -13.46 -19.76 -3.10
C THR A 57 -13.10 -18.32 -3.47
N MET A 58 -12.04 -17.78 -2.88
CA MET A 58 -11.55 -16.41 -3.05
C MET A 58 -10.02 -16.43 -3.21
N PRO A 59 -9.49 -16.92 -4.35
CA PRO A 59 -8.06 -17.08 -4.56
C PRO A 59 -7.30 -15.75 -4.61
N TRP A 60 -7.98 -14.63 -4.87
CA TRP A 60 -7.34 -13.32 -4.81
C TRP A 60 -6.83 -12.97 -3.41
N THR A 61 -7.35 -13.61 -2.35
CA THR A 61 -6.91 -13.39 -0.96
C THR A 61 -5.44 -13.71 -0.74
N PHE A 62 -4.82 -14.55 -1.58
CA PHE A 62 -3.37 -14.81 -1.57
C PHE A 62 -2.53 -13.57 -1.90
N PHE A 63 -3.07 -12.65 -2.69
CA PHE A 63 -2.35 -11.44 -3.12
C PHE A 63 -2.83 -10.19 -2.40
N THR A 64 -4.07 -10.18 -1.90
CA THR A 64 -4.66 -9.00 -1.27
C THR A 64 -4.47 -8.94 0.24
N TYR A 65 -4.15 -10.06 0.90
CA TYR A 65 -3.96 -10.06 2.36
C TYR A 65 -2.84 -9.13 2.85
N PRO A 66 -1.72 -8.89 2.12
CA PRO A 66 -0.69 -7.98 2.59
C PRO A 66 -1.17 -6.53 2.68
N LEU A 67 -2.15 -6.14 1.86
CA LEU A 67 -2.76 -4.79 1.85
C LEU A 67 -3.62 -4.50 3.10
N LEU A 68 -3.88 -5.51 3.94
CA LEU A 68 -4.62 -5.36 5.19
C LEU A 68 -3.69 -5.32 6.41
N GLY A 69 -2.37 -5.47 6.23
CA GLY A 69 -1.41 -5.60 7.33
C GLY A 69 -1.20 -4.33 8.16
N SER A 70 -1.67 -3.18 7.67
CA SER A 70 -1.49 -1.88 8.31
C SER A 70 -2.58 -1.61 9.37
N MET A 71 -2.45 -2.22 10.56
CA MET A 71 -3.37 -1.99 11.69
C MET A 71 -3.27 -0.59 12.32
N GLY A 72 -2.40 0.28 11.82
CA GLY A 72 -2.26 1.65 12.31
C GLY A 72 -1.50 2.55 11.34
N ALA A 73 -1.72 3.87 11.47
CA ALA A 73 -1.14 4.87 10.57
C ALA A 73 0.39 4.85 10.54
N LEU A 74 1.05 4.61 11.68
CA LEU A 74 2.51 4.48 11.73
C LEU A 74 2.99 3.23 10.96
N SER A 75 2.30 2.10 11.12
CA SER A 75 2.62 0.86 10.39
C SER A 75 2.45 1.05 8.88
N LEU A 76 1.39 1.75 8.45
CA LEU A 76 1.19 2.13 7.05
C LEU A 76 2.34 2.98 6.51
N LEU A 77 2.77 4.00 7.25
CA LEU A 77 3.87 4.87 6.84
C LEU A 77 5.19 4.10 6.69
N PHE A 78 5.51 3.23 7.65
CA PHE A 78 6.73 2.41 7.58
C PHE A 78 6.65 1.36 6.48
N ALA A 79 5.51 0.69 6.30
CA ALA A 79 5.30 -0.29 5.23
C ALA A 79 5.40 0.37 3.86
N GLY A 80 4.73 1.51 3.65
CA GLY A 80 4.80 2.27 2.41
C GLY A 80 6.21 2.79 2.12
N TYR A 81 6.93 3.27 3.14
CA TYR A 81 8.33 3.69 2.99
C TYR A 81 9.23 2.52 2.59
N TRP A 82 9.11 1.36 3.25
CA TRP A 82 9.89 0.18 2.88
C TRP A 82 9.53 -0.34 1.50
N MET A 83 8.24 -0.37 1.15
CA MET A 83 7.78 -0.75 -0.18
C MET A 83 8.35 0.17 -1.25
N TRP A 84 8.42 1.48 -0.97
CA TRP A 84 9.04 2.42 -1.88
C TRP A 84 10.54 2.16 -2.04
N VAL A 85 11.30 1.98 -0.95
CA VAL A 85 12.75 1.75 -1.02
C VAL A 85 13.08 0.41 -1.71
N ALA A 86 12.47 -0.69 -1.26
CA ALA A 86 12.74 -2.02 -1.79
C ALA A 86 12.09 -2.24 -3.17
N GLY A 87 10.79 -1.94 -3.29
CA GLY A 87 10.04 -2.11 -4.53
C GLY A 87 10.53 -1.18 -5.63
N GLY A 88 10.81 0.08 -5.29
CA GLY A 88 11.35 1.04 -6.25
C GLY A 88 12.78 0.71 -6.70
N SER A 89 13.57 -0.01 -5.89
CA SER A 89 14.87 -0.53 -6.32
C SER A 89 14.77 -1.78 -7.18
N LEU A 90 13.72 -2.60 -7.00
CA LEU A 90 13.52 -3.84 -7.75
C LEU A 90 12.89 -3.59 -9.13
N GLU A 91 12.04 -2.57 -9.23
CA GLU A 91 11.35 -2.21 -10.46
C GLU A 91 12.23 -1.41 -11.45
N ARG A 92 13.35 -0.85 -10.96
CA ARG A 92 14.35 -0.15 -11.77
C ARG A 92 15.41 -1.09 -12.30
#